data_AF-A0A4P9YIH1-F1
#
_entry.id   AF-A0A4P9YIH1-F1
#
_cell.length_a   1.000
_cell.length_b   1.000
_cell.length_c   1.000
_cell.angle_alpha   90.00
_cell.angle_beta   90.00
_cell.angle_gamma   90.00
#
_symmetry.space_group_name_H-M   'P 1'
#
loop_
_entity.id
_entity.type
_entity.pdbx_description
1 polymer ?
#
loop_
_entity_poly.entity_id
_entity_poly.type
_entity_poly.pdbx_seq_one_letter_code
_entity_poly.pdbx_strand_id
1 'polypeptide(L)'
;MVNPDDQMAELNLIIEQVSQNYSLIAPVLIRIKSHYNELYRKRDDKNREKKDLEKRCNELGEQVKELCRKVKSLKDKERLMNDKILNLQKELNEKEKAIQDKSSIILDAIQEIPFDESISKRDFIVRWINQKISTGLNCKEELEYINKHPENIVESTNNI
;
A
#
# COMPACT_ATOMS: atom_id res chain seq x y z
N MET A 1 -27.51 -29.71 40.99
CA MET A 1 -26.88 -28.75 41.91
C MET A 1 -27.99 -28.01 42.63
N VAL A 2 -27.95 -27.90 43.95
CA VAL A 2 -28.95 -27.16 44.73
C VAL A 2 -28.74 -25.65 44.48
N ASN A 3 -29.82 -24.89 44.34
CA ASN A 3 -29.77 -23.45 44.12
C ASN A 3 -29.17 -22.75 45.36
N PRO A 4 -28.14 -21.90 45.21
CA PRO A 4 -27.55 -21.14 46.30
C PRO A 4 -28.55 -20.33 47.12
N ASP A 5 -29.61 -19.80 46.48
CA ASP A 5 -30.66 -19.04 47.17
C ASP A 5 -31.49 -19.95 48.09
N ASP A 6 -31.77 -21.18 47.65
CA ASP A 6 -32.48 -22.19 48.46
C ASP A 6 -31.60 -22.64 49.64
N GLN A 7 -30.30 -22.83 49.41
CA GLN A 7 -29.33 -23.14 50.49
C GLN A 7 -29.23 -22.00 51.52
N MET A 8 -29.33 -20.75 51.07
CA MET A 8 -29.30 -19.59 51.95
C MET A 8 -30.59 -19.42 52.75
N ALA A 9 -31.74 -19.76 52.16
CA ALA A 9 -33.02 -19.79 52.87
C ALA A 9 -33.00 -20.85 53.98
N GLU A 10 -32.52 -22.04 53.69
CA GLU A 10 -32.37 -23.12 54.66
C GLU A 10 -31.40 -22.75 55.80
N LEU A 11 -30.25 -22.15 55.46
CA LEU A 11 -29.28 -21.68 56.46
C LEU A 11 -29.85 -20.58 57.36
N ASN A 12 -30.70 -19.70 56.83
CA ASN A 12 -31.38 -18.67 57.63
C ASN A 12 -32.31 -19.27 58.67
N LEU A 13 -33.09 -20.28 58.29
CA LEU A 13 -33.99 -21.00 59.20
C LEU A 13 -33.22 -21.72 60.31
N ILE A 14 -32.10 -22.36 59.97
CA ILE A 14 -31.22 -23.02 60.96
C ILE A 14 -30.64 -21.99 61.94
N ILE A 15 -30.14 -20.85 61.43
CA ILE A 15 -29.59 -19.79 62.29
C ILE A 15 -30.66 -19.25 63.24
N GLU A 16 -31.88 -19.03 62.75
CA GLU A 16 -33.00 -18.55 63.57
C GLU A 16 -33.35 -19.53 64.70
N GLN A 17 -33.51 -20.82 64.37
CA GLN A 17 -33.80 -21.87 65.33
C GLN A 17 -32.68 -22.08 66.37
N VAL A 18 -31.41 -22.02 65.94
CA VAL A 18 -30.26 -22.19 66.83
C VAL A 18 -30.05 -20.96 67.71
N SER A 19 -30.32 -19.74 67.20
CA SER A 19 -30.18 -18.51 67.97
C SER A 19 -31.16 -18.42 69.13
N GLN A 20 -32.34 -19.05 69.00
CA GLN A 20 -33.34 -19.12 70.06
C GLN A 20 -32.95 -20.09 71.19
N ASN A 21 -32.16 -21.14 70.88
CA ASN A 21 -31.92 -22.25 71.82
C ASN A 21 -30.45 -22.38 72.28
N TYR A 22 -29.48 -21.84 71.54
CA TYR A 22 -28.03 -22.04 71.77
C TYR A 22 -27.22 -20.76 71.48
N SER A 23 -27.18 -19.86 72.46
CA SER A 23 -26.56 -18.53 72.36
C SER A 23 -25.07 -18.53 71.97
N LEU A 24 -24.32 -19.59 72.30
CA LEU A 24 -22.89 -19.70 72.00
C LEU A 24 -22.60 -20.12 70.54
N ILE A 25 -23.54 -20.79 69.88
CA ILE A 25 -23.35 -21.38 68.54
C ILE A 25 -23.79 -20.39 67.44
N ALA A 26 -24.81 -19.58 67.71
CA ALA A 26 -25.34 -18.61 66.76
C ALA A 26 -24.28 -17.65 66.15
N PRO A 27 -23.34 -17.07 66.92
CA PRO A 27 -22.30 -16.21 66.35
C PRO A 27 -21.37 -16.93 65.37
N VAL A 28 -21.12 -18.23 65.58
CA VAL A 28 -20.31 -19.05 64.68
C VAL A 28 -21.03 -19.27 63.35
N LEU A 29 -22.33 -19.60 63.41
CA LEU A 29 -23.15 -19.79 62.19
C LEU A 29 -23.30 -18.49 61.39
N ILE A 30 -23.47 -17.35 62.06
CA ILE A 30 -23.49 -16.03 61.41
C ILE A 30 -22.18 -15.77 60.66
N ARG A 31 -21.02 -16.05 61.28
CA ARG A 31 -19.72 -15.91 60.60
C ARG A 31 -19.60 -16.83 59.40
N ILE A 32 -20.01 -18.09 59.51
CA ILE A 32 -19.99 -19.04 58.38
C ILE A 32 -20.87 -18.54 57.23
N LYS A 33 -22.09 -18.07 57.52
CA LYS A 33 -22.99 -17.46 56.53
C LYS A 33 -22.35 -16.26 55.83
N SER A 34 -21.72 -15.36 56.58
CA SER A 34 -21.02 -14.20 55.99
C SER A 34 -19.88 -14.61 55.06
N HIS A 35 -19.06 -15.60 55.44
CA HIS A 35 -17.99 -16.12 54.59
C HIS A 35 -18.54 -16.81 53.34
N TYR A 36 -19.62 -17.59 53.47
CA TYR A 36 -20.29 -18.21 52.33
C TYR A 36 -20.78 -17.15 51.33
N ASN A 37 -21.45 -16.11 51.80
CA ASN A 37 -21.94 -15.01 50.96
C ASN A 37 -20.80 -14.27 50.24
N GLU A 38 -19.67 -14.06 50.92
CA GLU A 38 -18.50 -13.41 50.32
C GLU A 38 -17.90 -14.29 49.20
N LEU A 39 -17.74 -15.60 49.46
CA LEU A 39 -17.25 -16.54 48.45
C LEU A 39 -18.22 -16.65 47.27
N TYR A 40 -19.51 -16.61 47.53
CA TYR A 40 -20.55 -16.64 46.51
C TYR A 40 -20.47 -15.42 45.59
N ARG A 41 -20.41 -14.22 46.17
CA ARG A 41 -20.24 -12.97 45.40
C ARG A 41 -18.95 -12.98 44.57
N LYS A 42 -17.83 -13.39 45.17
CA LYS A 42 -16.55 -13.51 44.46
C LYS A 42 -16.62 -14.48 43.28
N ARG A 43 -17.37 -15.59 43.40
CA ARG A 43 -17.60 -16.52 42.30
C ARG A 43 -18.40 -15.86 41.19
N ASP A 44 -19.48 -15.17 41.52
CA ASP A 44 -20.34 -14.51 40.53
C ASP A 44 -19.62 -13.38 39.79
N ASP A 45 -18.81 -12.59 40.50
CA ASP A 45 -17.97 -11.55 39.91
C ASP A 45 -16.96 -12.15 38.92
N LYS A 46 -16.27 -13.23 39.32
CA LYS A 46 -15.36 -13.96 38.42
C LYS A 46 -16.07 -14.54 37.21
N ASN A 47 -17.30 -15.04 37.36
CA ASN A 47 -18.09 -15.56 36.25
C ASN A 47 -18.50 -14.45 35.28
N ARG A 48 -18.82 -13.26 35.77
CA ARG A 48 -19.09 -12.08 34.94
C ARG A 48 -17.84 -11.65 34.18
N GLU A 49 -16.72 -11.49 34.89
CA GLU A 49 -15.44 -11.14 34.29
C GLU A 49 -15.02 -12.16 33.20
N LYS A 50 -15.20 -13.46 33.46
CA LYS A 50 -14.94 -14.51 32.47
C LYS A 50 -15.77 -14.31 31.20
N LYS A 51 -17.07 -14.04 31.32
CA LYS A 51 -17.95 -13.80 30.16
C LYS A 51 -17.53 -12.56 29.37
N ASP A 52 -17.14 -11.50 30.06
CA ASP A 52 -16.67 -10.26 29.42
C ASP A 52 -15.36 -10.49 28.67
N LEU A 53 -14.43 -11.25 29.25
CA LEU A 53 -13.18 -11.65 28.60
C LEU A 53 -13.44 -12.56 27.39
N GLU A 54 -14.34 -13.53 27.48
CA GLU A 54 -14.75 -14.38 26.34
C GLU A 54 -15.32 -13.53 25.20
N LYS A 55 -16.18 -12.55 25.51
CA LYS A 55 -16.72 -11.62 24.52
C LYS A 55 -15.61 -10.82 23.84
N ARG A 56 -14.68 -10.27 24.63
CA ARG A 56 -13.55 -9.48 24.10
C ARG A 56 -12.60 -10.32 23.24
N CYS A 57 -12.36 -11.57 23.61
CA CYS A 57 -11.59 -12.52 22.80
C CYS A 57 -12.27 -12.77 21.44
N ASN A 58 -13.58 -12.94 21.42
CA ASN A 58 -14.33 -13.12 20.17
C ASN A 58 -14.27 -11.87 19.28
N GLU A 59 -14.46 -10.68 19.86
CA GLU A 59 -14.35 -9.40 19.13
C GLU A 59 -12.95 -9.20 18.52
N LEU A 60 -11.90 -9.46 19.31
CA LEU A 60 -10.51 -9.42 18.82
C LEU A 60 -10.27 -10.47 17.72
N GLY A 61 -10.85 -11.66 17.84
CA GLY A 61 -10.79 -12.70 16.81
C GLY A 61 -11.38 -12.24 15.48
N GLU A 62 -12.51 -11.54 15.50
CA GLU A 62 -13.11 -10.97 14.30
C GLU A 62 -12.26 -9.82 13.71
N GLN A 63 -11.72 -8.94 14.55
CA GLN A 63 -10.80 -7.88 14.10
C GLN A 63 -9.55 -8.45 13.41
N VAL A 64 -8.98 -9.54 13.94
CA VAL A 64 -7.84 -10.23 13.33
C VAL A 64 -8.21 -10.79 11.95
N LYS A 65 -9.39 -11.42 11.82
CA LYS A 65 -9.86 -11.93 10.51
C LYS A 65 -10.01 -10.82 9.48
N GLU A 66 -10.55 -9.67 9.89
CA GLU A 66 -10.70 -8.49 9.03
C GLU A 66 -9.33 -7.95 8.59
N LEU A 67 -8.40 -7.79 9.51
CA LEU A 67 -7.03 -7.36 9.20
C LEU A 67 -6.33 -8.33 8.25
N CYS A 68 -6.47 -9.64 8.44
CA CYS A 68 -5.93 -10.63 7.51
C CYS A 68 -6.49 -10.47 6.09
N ARG A 69 -7.80 -10.21 5.94
CA ARG A 69 -8.42 -9.94 4.63
C ARG A 69 -7.84 -8.66 4.00
N LYS A 70 -7.68 -7.60 4.79
CA LYS A 70 -7.11 -6.33 4.34
C LYS A 70 -5.66 -6.48 3.87
N VAL A 71 -4.83 -7.21 4.63
CA VAL A 71 -3.44 -7.52 4.26
C VAL A 71 -3.39 -8.29 2.95
N LYS A 72 -4.25 -9.30 2.76
CA LYS A 72 -4.31 -10.05 1.50
C LYS A 72 -4.65 -9.14 0.32
N SER A 73 -5.68 -8.30 0.46
CA SER A 73 -6.06 -7.34 -0.58
C SER A 73 -4.95 -6.34 -0.92
N LEU A 74 -4.20 -5.88 0.08
CA LEU A 74 -3.07 -4.97 -0.14
C LEU A 74 -1.92 -5.67 -0.89
N LYS A 75 -1.60 -6.92 -0.56
CA LYS A 75 -0.60 -7.70 -1.31
C LYS A 75 -0.99 -7.92 -2.77
N ASP A 76 -2.27 -8.17 -3.04
CA ASP A 76 -2.77 -8.31 -4.41
C ASP A 76 -2.63 -6.99 -5.19
N LYS A 77 -2.92 -5.86 -4.55
CA LYS A 77 -2.72 -4.52 -5.14
C LYS A 77 -1.25 -4.21 -5.39
N GLU A 78 -0.37 -4.53 -4.44
CA GLU A 78 1.08 -4.37 -4.57
C GLU A 78 1.61 -5.16 -5.77
N ARG A 79 1.19 -6.42 -5.93
CA ARG A 79 1.55 -7.24 -7.09
C ARG A 79 1.13 -6.59 -8.41
N LEU A 80 -0.12 -6.13 -8.50
CA LEU A 80 -0.62 -5.45 -9.70
C LEU A 80 0.15 -4.16 -10.03
N MET A 81 0.57 -3.41 -9.01
CA MET A 81 1.39 -2.21 -9.20
C MET A 81 2.79 -2.56 -9.69
N ASN A 82 3.41 -3.59 -9.13
CA ASN A 82 4.73 -4.07 -9.57
C ASN A 82 4.70 -4.54 -11.03
N ASP A 83 3.65 -5.26 -11.43
CA ASP A 83 3.47 -5.68 -12.83
C ASP A 83 3.33 -4.46 -13.77
N LYS A 84 2.60 -3.43 -13.35
CA LYS A 84 2.48 -2.16 -14.11
C LYS A 84 3.82 -1.43 -14.22
N ILE A 85 4.60 -1.36 -13.14
CA ILE A 85 5.93 -0.74 -13.14
C ILE A 85 6.84 -1.46 -14.14
N LEU A 86 6.84 -2.80 -14.13
CA LEU A 86 7.64 -3.59 -15.06
C LEU A 86 7.25 -3.33 -16.52
N ASN A 87 5.96 -3.22 -16.81
CA ASN A 87 5.49 -2.89 -18.16
C ASN A 87 5.92 -1.47 -18.59
N LEU A 88 5.78 -0.48 -17.70
CA LEU A 88 6.22 0.89 -17.97
C LEU A 88 7.74 0.97 -18.20
N GLN A 89 8.54 0.19 -17.46
CA GLN A 89 9.98 0.11 -17.67
C GLN A 89 10.33 -0.47 -19.05
N LYS A 90 9.59 -1.48 -19.52
CA LYS A 90 9.76 -2.01 -20.88
C LYS A 90 9.43 -0.98 -21.94
N GLU A 91 8.27 -0.32 -21.82
CA GLU A 91 7.87 0.74 -22.75
C GLU A 91 8.87 1.90 -22.79
N LEU A 92 9.43 2.27 -21.63
CA LEU A 92 10.46 3.30 -21.54
C LEU A 92 11.72 2.89 -22.29
N ASN A 93 12.22 1.67 -22.07
CA ASN A 93 13.40 1.15 -22.75
C ASN A 93 13.20 1.05 -24.27
N GLU A 94 12.01 0.66 -24.72
CA GLU A 94 11.65 0.63 -26.15
C GLU A 94 11.68 2.03 -26.76
N LYS A 95 11.14 3.03 -26.06
CA LYS A 95 11.18 4.43 -26.51
C LYS A 95 12.60 5.00 -26.51
N GLU A 96 13.40 4.69 -25.50
CA GLU A 96 14.79 5.13 -25.41
C GLU A 96 15.62 4.54 -26.55
N LYS A 97 15.44 3.25 -26.86
CA LYS A 97 16.06 2.62 -28.02
C LYS A 97 15.62 3.29 -29.33
N ALA A 98 14.33 3.58 -29.49
CA ALA A 98 13.84 4.27 -30.69
C ALA A 98 14.41 5.69 -30.83
N ILE A 99 14.65 6.41 -29.73
CA ILE A 99 15.32 7.70 -29.73
C ILE A 99 16.80 7.53 -30.13
N GLN A 100 17.48 6.53 -29.59
CA GLN A 100 18.87 6.25 -29.92
C GLN A 100 19.04 5.90 -31.41
N ASP A 101 18.18 5.03 -31.94
CA ASP A 101 18.17 4.65 -33.36
C ASP A 101 17.95 5.87 -34.26
N LYS A 102 16.97 6.73 -33.92
CA LYS A 102 16.72 7.98 -34.66
C LYS A 102 17.87 8.96 -34.54
N SER A 103 18.49 9.07 -33.37
CA SER A 103 19.64 9.95 -33.16
C SER A 103 20.84 9.50 -33.98
N SER A 104 21.08 8.19 -34.10
CA SER A 104 22.12 7.63 -34.98
C SER A 104 21.88 8.04 -36.43
N ILE A 105 20.65 7.86 -36.94
CA ILE A 105 20.30 8.24 -38.31
C ILE A 105 20.55 9.74 -38.56
N ILE A 106 20.18 10.59 -37.59
CA ILE A 106 20.43 12.04 -37.70
C ILE A 106 21.93 12.34 -37.73
N LEU A 107 22.73 11.68 -36.87
CA LEU A 107 24.18 11.86 -36.85
C LEU A 107 24.84 11.40 -38.15
N ASP A 108 24.41 10.26 -38.69
CA ASP A 108 24.89 9.73 -39.97
C ASP A 108 24.54 10.72 -41.10
N ALA A 109 23.29 11.18 -41.16
CA ALA A 109 22.84 12.17 -42.13
C ALA A 109 23.65 13.47 -42.07
N ILE A 110 23.97 13.97 -40.85
CA ILE A 110 24.78 15.19 -40.66
C ILE A 110 26.21 15.00 -41.20
N GLN A 111 26.78 13.80 -41.11
CA GLN A 111 28.12 13.54 -41.62
C GLN A 111 28.20 13.57 -43.15
N GLU A 112 27.11 13.23 -43.84
CA GLU A 112 27.01 13.22 -45.30
C GLU A 112 26.76 14.61 -45.90
N ILE A 113 26.41 15.61 -45.08
CA ILE A 113 26.14 16.97 -45.59
C ILE A 113 27.45 17.60 -46.08
N PRO A 114 27.54 18.00 -47.37
CA PRO A 114 28.66 18.77 -47.87
C PRO A 114 28.71 20.11 -47.14
N PHE A 115 29.87 20.48 -46.58
CA PHE A 115 30.05 21.77 -45.92
C PHE A 115 31.25 22.52 -46.52
N ASP A 116 31.10 23.83 -46.61
CA ASP A 116 32.15 24.74 -47.05
C ASP A 116 33.16 24.96 -45.90
N GLU A 117 34.46 24.75 -46.17
CA GLU A 117 35.55 24.91 -45.19
C GLU A 117 35.73 26.38 -44.73
N SER A 118 35.02 27.32 -45.34
CA SER A 118 34.99 28.74 -44.94
C SER A 118 34.41 28.98 -43.53
N ILE A 119 33.63 28.02 -43.00
CA ILE A 119 33.04 28.06 -41.65
C ILE A 119 33.38 26.79 -40.87
N SER A 120 33.36 26.89 -39.52
CA SER A 120 33.57 25.71 -38.70
C SER A 120 32.43 24.70 -38.89
N LYS A 121 32.79 23.41 -39.00
CA LYS A 121 31.80 22.31 -39.12
C LYS A 121 30.74 22.36 -38.02
N ARG A 122 31.13 22.80 -36.81
CA ARG A 122 30.22 22.97 -35.68
C ARG A 122 29.17 24.05 -35.95
N ASP A 123 29.59 25.22 -36.44
CA ASP A 123 28.67 26.34 -36.69
C ASP A 123 27.73 26.05 -37.86
N PHE A 124 28.21 25.35 -38.89
CA PHE A 124 27.38 24.83 -39.98
C PHE A 124 26.27 23.93 -39.44
N ILE A 125 26.62 22.93 -38.64
CA ILE A 125 25.67 21.97 -38.08
C ILE A 125 24.63 22.67 -37.20
N VAL A 126 25.05 23.60 -36.34
CA VAL A 126 24.13 24.36 -35.47
C VAL A 126 23.16 25.20 -36.29
N ARG A 127 23.65 25.90 -37.33
CA ARG A 127 22.79 26.68 -38.23
C ARG A 127 21.80 25.81 -38.99
N TRP A 128 22.27 24.68 -39.53
CA TRP A 128 21.43 23.73 -40.26
C TRP A 128 20.33 23.14 -39.36
N ILE A 129 20.67 22.67 -38.16
CA ILE A 129 19.69 22.13 -37.19
C ILE A 129 18.64 23.19 -36.83
N ASN A 130 19.07 24.42 -36.50
CA ASN A 130 18.15 25.50 -36.14
C ASN A 130 17.22 25.88 -37.30
N GLN A 131 17.74 25.90 -38.54
CA GLN A 131 16.93 26.11 -39.73
C GLN A 131 15.89 25.00 -39.91
N LYS A 132 16.29 23.73 -39.79
CA LYS A 132 15.35 22.62 -39.95
C LYS A 132 14.28 22.55 -38.85
N ILE A 133 14.64 22.91 -37.61
CA ILE A 133 13.66 23.05 -36.52
C ILE A 133 12.66 24.15 -36.85
N SER A 134 13.11 25.27 -37.43
CA SER A 134 12.23 26.39 -37.80
C SER A 134 11.29 26.09 -38.98
N THR A 135 11.67 25.17 -39.87
CA THR A 135 10.88 24.82 -41.07
C THR A 135 9.99 23.59 -40.91
N GLY A 136 10.08 22.88 -39.78
CA GLY A 136 9.37 21.61 -39.55
C GLY A 136 10.17 20.44 -40.11
N LEU A 137 10.76 19.65 -39.20
CA LEU A 137 11.72 18.60 -39.53
C LEU A 137 11.03 17.35 -40.09
N ASN A 138 11.03 17.15 -41.42
CA ASN A 138 10.69 15.87 -42.04
C ASN A 138 11.95 15.22 -42.64
N CYS A 139 12.75 14.58 -41.79
CA CYS A 139 14.06 14.00 -42.16
C CYS A 139 14.02 13.05 -43.35
N LYS A 140 12.90 12.34 -43.56
CA LYS A 140 12.80 11.30 -44.60
C LYS A 140 12.72 11.89 -46.01
N GLU A 141 11.87 12.90 -46.19
CA GLU A 141 11.69 13.58 -47.48
C GLU A 141 12.91 14.44 -47.83
N GLU A 142 13.56 15.05 -46.83
CA GLU A 142 14.75 15.86 -47.05
C GLU A 142 15.99 15.03 -47.41
N LEU A 143 16.18 13.85 -46.79
CA LEU A 143 17.26 12.94 -47.17
C LEU A 143 17.07 12.41 -48.61
N GLU A 144 15.84 12.08 -49.00
CA GLU A 144 15.54 11.68 -50.38
C GLU A 144 15.74 12.83 -51.39
N TYR A 145 15.47 14.07 -50.99
CA TYR A 145 15.69 15.24 -51.83
C TYR A 145 17.18 15.56 -52.02
N ILE A 146 17.95 15.56 -50.93
CA ILE A 146 19.40 15.81 -50.93
C ILE A 146 20.15 14.77 -51.76
N ASN A 147 19.79 13.49 -51.65
CA ASN A 147 20.39 12.42 -52.47
C ASN A 147 20.10 12.57 -53.97
N LYS A 148 19.00 13.24 -54.35
CA LYS A 148 18.63 13.45 -55.76
C LYS A 148 19.16 14.75 -56.36
N HIS A 149 19.48 15.74 -55.53
CA HIS A 149 19.89 17.08 -55.98
C HIS A 149 21.03 17.65 -55.11
N PRO A 150 22.23 17.05 -55.15
CA PRO A 150 23.37 17.48 -54.34
C PRO A 150 23.83 18.92 -54.65
N GLU A 151 23.60 19.40 -55.87
CA GLU A 151 23.99 20.75 -56.32
C GLU A 151 23.19 21.90 -55.70
N ASN A 152 21.95 21.66 -55.27
CA ASN A 152 21.04 22.73 -54.79
C ASN A 152 21.32 23.16 -53.33
N ILE A 153 22.25 22.51 -52.64
CA ILE A 153 22.60 22.82 -51.24
C ILE A 153 23.46 24.10 -51.17
N VAL A 154 24.18 24.42 -52.24
CA VAL A 154 25.14 25.54 -52.29
C VAL A 154 24.46 26.89 -52.53
N GLU A 155 23.28 26.91 -53.16
CA GLU A 155 22.60 28.17 -53.51
C GLU A 155 21.79 28.79 -52.37
N SER A 156 21.47 28.02 -51.31
CA SER A 156 20.70 28.56 -50.18
C SER A 156 21.54 29.39 -49.20
N THR A 157 22.87 29.37 -49.33
CA THR A 157 23.82 30.09 -48.45
C THR A 157 24.29 31.44 -48.99
N ASN A 158 23.99 31.79 -50.25
CA ASN A 158 24.47 33.03 -50.87
C ASN A 158 23.50 34.23 -50.80
N ASN A 159 22.36 34.10 -50.11
CA ASN A 159 21.34 35.15 -50.06
C ASN A 159 20.98 35.63 -48.64
N ILE A 160 21.94 35.66 -47.70
CA ILE A 160 21.85 36.48 -46.47
C ILE A 160 23.24 37.03 -46.11
#